data_AF-A0A661DTU7-F1
#
_entry.id   AF-A0A661DTU7-F1
#
_cell.length_a   1.000
_cell.length_b   1.000
_cell.length_c   1.000
_cell.angle_alpha   90.00
_cell.angle_beta   90.00
_cell.angle_gamma   90.00
#
_symmetry.space_group_name_H-M   'P 1'
#
loop_
_entity.id
_entity.type
_entity.pdbx_description
1 polymer ?
#
loop_
_entity_poly.entity_id
_entity_poly.type
_entity_poly.pdbx_seq_one_letter_code
_entity_poly.pdbx_strand_id
1 'polypeptide(L)'
;MLRPVSLFVGLRYTRAKRRNHFISFIALASTLGIGLGVTVLITVLSVMNGFERELQDRILGMAPHVVITGNGGRLDDWQQVMTEAKQVPGVEAVTPYISIQGMLRGSRVNQYAM
;
A
#
# COMPACT_ATOMS: atom_id res chain seq x y z
N MET A 1 -2.79 -30.06 -33.75
CA MET A 1 -1.77 -31.03 -33.26
C MET A 1 -0.88 -30.24 -32.32
N LEU A 2 -1.14 -30.23 -31.01
CA LEU A 2 -0.44 -31.01 -30.00
C LEU A 2 -1.40 -31.18 -28.81
N ARG A 3 -1.99 -32.37 -28.63
CA ARG A 3 -2.57 -32.73 -27.34
C ARG A 3 -1.38 -33.16 -26.48
N PRO A 4 -1.00 -32.46 -25.40
CA PRO A 4 0.18 -32.82 -24.63
C PRO A 4 -0.12 -34.13 -23.91
N VAL A 5 0.29 -35.22 -24.54
CA VAL A 5 0.13 -36.58 -24.03
C VAL A 5 0.80 -36.69 -22.65
N SER A 6 1.90 -35.96 -22.45
CA SER A 6 2.59 -35.80 -21.16
C SER A 6 1.71 -35.23 -20.06
N LEU A 7 0.91 -34.21 -20.35
CA LEU A 7 0.02 -33.58 -19.36
C LEU A 7 -1.16 -34.51 -19.04
N PHE A 8 -1.71 -35.20 -20.04
CA PHE A 8 -2.75 -36.21 -19.84
C PHE A 8 -2.25 -37.42 -19.03
N VAL A 9 -1.05 -37.91 -19.33
CA VAL A 9 -0.41 -39.01 -18.59
C VAL A 9 -0.05 -38.58 -17.17
N GLY A 10 0.50 -37.36 -17.00
CA GLY A 10 0.83 -36.79 -15.70
C GLY A 10 -0.40 -36.64 -14.80
N LEU A 11 -1.47 -35.98 -15.29
CA LEU A 11 -2.71 -35.80 -14.53
C LEU A 11 -3.36 -37.15 -14.18
N ARG A 12 -3.32 -38.12 -15.12
CA ARG A 12 -3.80 -39.47 -14.87
C ARG A 12 -2.99 -40.15 -13.77
N TYR A 13 -1.68 -39.95 -13.70
CA TYR A 13 -0.83 -40.53 -12.67
C TYR A 13 -1.04 -39.90 -11.30
N THR A 14 -1.28 -38.58 -11.24
CA THR A 14 -1.60 -37.86 -10.00
C THR A 14 -2.99 -38.20 -9.48
N ARG A 15 -3.96 -38.44 -10.38
CA ARG A 15 -5.35 -38.79 -10.05
C ARG A 15 -5.62 -40.30 -9.96
N ALA A 16 -4.71 -41.15 -10.43
CA ALA A 16 -4.91 -42.60 -10.45
C ALA A 16 -4.98 -43.14 -9.03
N LYS A 17 -6.17 -43.64 -8.69
CA LYS A 17 -6.50 -44.41 -7.49
C LYS A 17 -5.65 -45.70 -7.50
N ARG A 18 -4.40 -45.63 -7.04
CA ARG A 18 -3.52 -46.80 -7.00
C ARG A 18 -4.15 -47.83 -6.06
N ARG A 19 -4.02 -49.11 -6.42
CA ARG A 19 -4.48 -50.26 -5.62
C ARG A 19 -3.92 -50.26 -4.19
N ASN A 20 -2.85 -49.51 -3.92
CA ASN A 20 -2.29 -49.26 -2.58
C ASN A 20 -2.71 -47.88 -2.04
N HIS A 21 -3.58 -47.88 -1.03
CA HIS A 21 -4.05 -46.67 -0.33
C HIS A 21 -2.91 -45.80 0.25
N PHE A 22 -1.81 -46.42 0.70
CA PHE A 22 -0.66 -45.71 1.27
C PHE A 22 -0.01 -44.68 0.33
N ILE A 23 0.16 -45.04 -0.95
CA ILE A 23 0.80 -44.15 -1.94
C ILE A 23 -0.11 -42.97 -2.28
N SER A 24 -1.42 -43.21 -2.36
CA SER A 24 -2.41 -42.16 -2.61
C SER A 24 -2.48 -41.16 -1.45
N PHE A 25 -2.31 -41.62 -0.21
CA PHE A 25 -2.28 -40.75 0.97
C PHE A 25 -1.08 -39.80 0.96
N ILE A 26 0.13 -40.32 0.71
CA ILE A 26 1.34 -39.50 0.66
C ILE A 26 1.24 -38.44 -0.44
N ALA A 27 0.79 -38.83 -1.64
CA ALA A 27 0.64 -37.89 -2.76
C ALA A 27 -0.33 -36.74 -2.45
N LEU A 28 -1.45 -37.05 -1.78
CA LEU A 28 -2.42 -36.05 -1.35
C LEU A 28 -1.82 -35.12 -0.28
N ALA A 29 -1.19 -35.70 0.75
CA ALA A 29 -0.57 -34.96 1.85
C ALA A 29 0.52 -34.01 1.36
N SER A 30 1.40 -34.46 0.45
CA SER A 30 2.45 -33.62 -0.14
C SER A 30 1.86 -32.47 -0.97
N THR A 31 0.84 -32.74 -1.79
CA THR A 31 0.20 -31.72 -2.63
C THR A 31 -0.49 -30.66 -1.77
N LEU A 32 -1.19 -31.08 -0.71
CA LEU A 32 -1.81 -30.15 0.25
C LEU A 32 -0.76 -29.36 1.02
N GLY A 33 0.33 -29.99 1.45
CA GLY A 33 1.42 -29.30 2.15
C GLY A 33 2.07 -28.22 1.31
N ILE A 34 2.37 -28.51 0.04
CA ILE A 34 2.91 -27.52 -0.90
C ILE A 34 1.89 -26.42 -1.15
N GLY A 35 0.62 -26.76 -1.40
CA GLY A 35 -0.43 -25.79 -1.63
C GLY A 35 -0.63 -24.84 -0.44
N LEU A 36 -0.66 -25.37 0.78
CA LEU A 36 -0.76 -24.57 2.01
C LEU A 36 0.48 -23.69 2.20
N GLY A 37 1.68 -24.23 2.01
CA GLY A 37 2.92 -23.45 2.15
C GLY A 37 2.99 -22.29 1.17
N VAL A 38 2.67 -22.52 -0.10
CA VAL A 38 2.62 -21.45 -1.12
C VAL A 38 1.53 -20.44 -0.80
N THR A 39 0.35 -20.87 -0.35
CA THR A 39 -0.75 -19.95 0.02
C THR A 39 -0.34 -19.04 1.17
N VAL A 40 0.28 -19.58 2.22
CA VAL A 40 0.77 -18.79 3.36
C VAL A 40 1.82 -17.79 2.91
N LEU A 41 2.80 -18.22 2.10
CA LEU A 41 3.86 -17.34 1.62
C LEU A 41 3.29 -16.18 0.78
N ILE A 42 2.38 -16.47 -0.16
CA ILE A 42 1.72 -15.44 -0.98
C ILE A 42 0.93 -14.48 -0.10
N THR A 43 0.19 -15.00 0.90
CA THR A 43 -0.62 -14.16 1.78
C THR A 43 0.25 -13.20 2.59
N VAL A 44 1.34 -13.68 3.19
CA VAL A 44 2.26 -12.83 3.97
C VAL A 44 2.88 -11.76 3.10
N LEU A 45 3.38 -12.13 1.92
CA LEU A 45 3.96 -11.16 0.98
C LEU A 45 2.92 -10.13 0.53
N SER A 46 1.69 -10.55 0.26
CA SER A 46 0.60 -9.66 -0.12
C SER A 46 0.28 -8.64 0.98
N VAL A 47 0.21 -9.10 2.24
CA VAL A 47 -0.03 -8.22 3.39
C VAL A 47 1.12 -7.23 3.59
N MET A 48 2.38 -7.71 3.52
CA MET A 48 3.54 -6.83 3.67
C MET A 48 3.60 -5.77 2.56
N ASN A 49 3.40 -6.15 1.31
CA ASN A 49 3.39 -5.21 0.19
C ASN A 49 2.27 -4.17 0.31
N GLY A 50 1.07 -4.59 0.71
CA GLY A 50 -0.05 -3.66 0.93
C GLY A 50 0.19 -2.71 2.09
N PHE A 51 0.75 -3.22 3.20
CA PHE A 51 1.05 -2.42 4.38
C PHE A 51 2.17 -1.41 4.13
N GLU A 52 3.22 -1.80 3.42
CA GLU A 52 4.31 -0.90 3.04
C GLU A 52 3.78 0.31 2.25
N ARG A 53 2.89 0.07 1.28
CA ARG A 53 2.26 1.13 0.50
C ARG A 53 1.41 2.06 1.35
N GLU A 54 0.59 1.51 2.23
CA GLU A 54 -0.24 2.30 3.14
C GLU A 54 0.61 3.16 4.10
N LEU A 55 1.72 2.63 4.59
CA LEU A 55 2.65 3.41 5.41
C LEU A 55 3.33 4.52 4.61
N GLN A 56 3.81 4.22 3.40
CA GLN A 56 4.41 5.23 2.52
C GLN A 56 3.40 6.34 2.22
N ASP A 57 2.16 6.01 1.83
CA ASP A 57 1.12 6.98 1.52
C ASP A 57 0.75 7.83 2.74
N ARG A 58 0.65 7.24 3.94
CA ARG A 58 0.35 8.00 5.17
C ARG A 58 1.48 8.91 5.62
N ILE A 59 2.73 8.48 5.45
CA ILE A 59 3.91 9.23 5.92
C ILE A 59 4.31 10.29 4.89
N LEU A 60 4.36 9.95 3.61
CA LEU A 60 4.84 10.82 2.53
C LEU A 60 3.71 11.59 1.85
N GLY A 61 2.48 11.07 1.82
CA GLY A 61 1.35 11.71 1.15
C GLY A 61 0.89 13.03 1.77
N MET A 62 1.28 13.32 3.02
CA MET A 62 1.02 14.61 3.66
C MET A 62 2.15 15.63 3.48
N ALA A 63 3.29 15.25 2.92
CA ALA A 63 4.41 16.16 2.72
C ALA A 63 4.34 16.81 1.32
N PRO A 64 4.39 18.15 1.22
CA PRO A 64 4.54 18.79 -0.08
C PRO A 64 5.92 18.44 -0.66
N HIS A 65 5.94 18.02 -1.93
CA HIS A 65 7.18 17.67 -2.64
C HIS A 65 8.09 18.90 -2.84
N VAL A 66 7.51 20.09 -3.00
CA VAL A 66 8.21 21.36 -3.17
C VAL A 66 7.49 22.43 -2.37
N VAL A 67 8.26 23.27 -1.68
CA VAL A 67 7.77 24.43 -0.93
C VAL A 67 8.46 25.67 -1.48
N ILE A 68 7.67 26.64 -1.94
CA ILE A 68 8.16 27.94 -2.41
C ILE A 68 7.89 28.98 -1.32
N THR A 69 8.93 29.58 -0.76
CA THR A 69 8.83 30.63 0.27
C THR A 69 9.61 31.88 -0.14
N GLY A 70 9.09 33.05 0.26
CA GLY A 70 9.79 34.32 0.12
C GLY A 70 10.72 34.63 1.30
N ASN A 71 11.50 35.70 1.18
CA ASN A 71 12.43 36.11 2.23
C ASN A 71 11.68 36.49 3.51
N GLY A 72 12.05 35.91 4.65
CA GLY A 72 11.32 36.07 5.91
C GLY A 72 10.00 35.28 6.01
N GLY A 73 9.77 34.31 5.11
CA GLY A 73 8.63 33.39 5.20
C GLY A 73 7.33 33.92 4.61
N ARG A 74 7.35 35.11 4.01
CA ARG A 74 6.20 35.74 3.35
C ARG A 74 6.49 35.91 1.86
N LEU A 75 5.52 35.53 1.03
CA LEU A 75 5.58 35.66 -0.43
C LEU A 75 4.50 36.65 -0.84
N ASP A 76 4.90 37.86 -1.26
CA ASP A 76 3.97 38.93 -1.62
C ASP A 76 3.26 38.64 -2.96
N ASP A 77 4.00 38.20 -3.98
CA ASP A 77 3.48 37.90 -5.33
C ASP A 77 3.03 36.44 -5.50
N TRP A 78 2.43 35.85 -4.46
CA TRP A 78 2.11 34.41 -4.45
C TRP A 78 1.13 33.99 -5.55
N GLN A 79 0.23 34.87 -6.02
CA GLN A 79 -0.70 34.54 -7.12
C GLN A 79 0.04 34.36 -8.45
N GLN A 80 1.04 35.21 -8.73
CA GLN A 80 1.84 35.13 -9.95
C GLN A 80 2.69 33.86 -9.92
N VAL A 81 3.42 33.64 -8.82
CA VAL A 81 4.26 32.45 -8.62
C VAL A 81 3.44 31.16 -8.73
N MET A 82 2.21 31.13 -8.20
CA MET A 82 1.31 29.99 -8.35
C MET A 82 0.93 29.72 -9.81
N THR A 83 0.68 30.78 -10.59
CA THR A 83 0.31 30.65 -12.00
C THR A 83 1.49 30.13 -12.82
N GLU A 84 2.69 30.63 -12.57
CA GLU A 84 3.93 30.16 -13.18
C GLU A 84 4.24 28.71 -12.78
N ALA A 85 4.10 28.37 -11.49
CA ALA A 85 4.33 27.01 -11.00
C ALA A 85 3.38 25.97 -11.62
N LYS A 86 2.11 26.33 -11.87
CA LYS A 86 1.15 25.45 -12.55
C LYS A 86 1.52 25.16 -14.01
N GLN A 87 2.33 25.99 -14.64
CA GLN A 87 2.77 25.78 -16.03
C GLN A 87 3.98 24.84 -16.13
N VAL A 88 4.62 24.50 -15.00
CA VAL A 88 5.78 23.61 -14.99
C VAL A 88 5.32 22.15 -15.25
N PRO A 89 5.93 21.44 -16.22
CA PRO A 89 5.63 20.04 -16.48
C PRO A 89 5.86 19.16 -15.24
N GLY A 90 4.87 18.33 -14.88
CA GLY A 90 4.95 17.43 -13.72
C GLY A 90 4.35 17.99 -12.43
N VAL A 91 3.84 19.23 -12.43
CA VAL A 91 3.10 19.78 -11.29
C VAL A 91 1.64 19.33 -11.34
N GLU A 92 1.23 18.46 -10.40
CA GLU A 92 -0.15 17.97 -10.30
C GLU A 92 -1.10 18.98 -9.63
N ALA A 93 -0.63 19.64 -8.58
CA ALA A 93 -1.41 20.61 -7.81
C ALA A 93 -0.51 21.67 -7.18
N VAL A 94 -1.03 22.90 -7.07
CA VAL A 94 -0.39 24.00 -6.36
C VAL A 94 -1.41 24.62 -5.40
N THR A 95 -1.06 24.66 -4.12
CA THR A 95 -1.94 25.16 -3.05
C THR A 95 -1.19 26.20 -2.22
N PRO A 96 -1.76 27.39 -1.98
CA PRO A 96 -1.15 28.37 -1.09
C PRO A 96 -1.39 27.93 0.36
N TYR A 97 -0.40 28.11 1.23
CA TYR A 97 -0.54 27.83 2.65
C TYR A 97 0.02 28.97 3.49
N ILE A 98 -0.53 29.16 4.69
CA ILE A 98 -0.07 30.13 5.68
C ILE A 98 0.20 29.34 6.97
N SER A 99 1.39 29.52 7.55
CA SER A 99 1.76 28.90 8.82
C SER A 99 1.92 29.98 9.89
N ILE A 100 1.11 29.90 10.94
CA ILE A 100 1.13 30.83 12.08
C ILE A 100 1.29 30.01 13.35
N GLN A 101 2.23 30.42 14.20
CA GLN A 101 2.34 29.88 15.55
C GLN A 101 1.50 30.74 16.50
N GLY A 102 0.55 30.14 17.21
CA GLY A 102 -0.32 30.82 18.16
C GLY A 102 -0.56 29.96 19.40
N MET A 103 -0.73 30.60 20.56
CA MET A 103 -1.09 29.94 21.81
C MET A 103 -2.58 30.15 22.09
N LEU A 104 -3.34 29.06 22.16
CA LEU A 104 -4.74 29.10 22.58
C LEU A 104 -4.83 28.84 24.08
N ARG A 105 -5.32 29.83 24.84
CA ARG A 105 -5.56 29.71 26.29
C ARG A 105 -7.05 29.66 26.56
N GLY A 106 -7.55 28.49 26.99
CA GLY A 106 -8.93 28.32 27.44
C GLY A 106 -9.09 28.68 28.91
N SER A 107 -9.99 29.59 29.24
CA SER A 107 -10.46 29.78 30.62
C SER A 107 -11.48 28.70 30.95
N ARG A 108 -11.14 27.75 31.83
CA ARG A 108 -12.15 26.89 32.45
C ARG A 108 -13.03 27.77 33.33
N VAL A 109 -14.27 28.02 32.90
CA VAL A 109 -15.31 28.57 33.78
C VAL A 109 -15.70 27.44 34.73
N ASN A 110 -15.19 27.51 35.96
CA ASN A 110 -15.48 26.52 36.99
C ASN A 110 -16.90 26.77 37.51
N GLN A 111 -17.88 26.12 36.88
CA GLN A 111 -19.29 26.19 37.27
C GLN A 111 -19.56 25.17 38.39
N TYR A 112 -18.89 25.33 39.53
CA TYR A 112 -19.19 24.62 40.78
C TYR A 112 -18.98 25.57 41.96
N ALA A 113 -19.86 26.57 42.06
CA ALA A 113 -20.10 27.33 43.27
C ALA A 113 -21.61 27.65 43.29
N MET A 114 -22.39 26.68 43.75
CA MET A 114 -23.66 26.92 44.45
C MET A 114 -23.46 26.39 45.87
#